data_AF-A0A927RER0-F1
#
_entry.id   AF-A0A927RER0-F1
#
_cell.length_a   1.000
_cell.length_b   1.000
_cell.length_c   1.000
_cell.angle_alpha   90.00
_cell.angle_beta   90.00
_cell.angle_gamma   90.00
#
_symmetry.space_group_name_H-M   'P 1'
#
loop_
_entity.id
_entity.type
_entity.pdbx_description
1 polymer ?
#
loop_
_entity_poly.entity_id
_entity_poly.type
_entity_poly.pdbx_seq_one_letter_code
_entity_poly.pdbx_strand_id
1 'polypeptide(L)'
;MLNMGLVEDTPTGRLMLNVMSSFAEFERDMIVERTQEGKAIAKQNPDFKEGRPKLYGKKQIEHALHLLKSNSYKQVEEITGISKSTLIRAKREATKRVL
;
A
#
# COMPACT_ATOMS: atom_id res chain seq x y z
N MET A 1 7.08 45.79 14.72
CA MET A 1 6.08 45.56 13.65
C MET A 1 6.34 44.17 13.09
N LEU A 2 5.56 43.17 13.50
CA LEU A 2 5.69 41.79 13.01
C LEU A 2 4.76 41.65 11.78
N ASN A 3 5.27 41.94 10.58
CA ASN A 3 4.49 41.89 9.33
C ASN A 3 4.34 40.47 8.75
N MET A 4 4.76 39.43 9.48
CA MET A 4 4.69 38.01 9.07
C MET A 4 3.30 37.38 9.20
N GLY A 5 2.26 38.18 9.48
CA GLY A 5 0.87 37.72 9.61
C GLY A 5 0.01 37.96 8.37
N LEU A 6 0.44 38.85 7.46
CA LEU A 6 -0.27 39.16 6.22
C LEU A 6 0.71 39.03 5.06
N VAL A 7 0.55 37.96 4.27
CA VAL A 7 1.21 37.89 2.96
C VAL A 7 0.51 38.90 2.06
N GLU A 8 1.07 40.10 2.02
CA GLU A 8 0.58 41.17 1.14
C GLU A 8 0.99 40.89 -0.31
N ASP A 9 0.20 41.34 -1.28
CA ASP A 9 0.49 41.20 -2.72
C ASP A 9 1.59 42.18 -3.20
N THR A 10 2.70 42.21 -2.47
CA THR A 10 3.90 42.98 -2.79
C THR A 10 4.97 42.05 -3.39
N PRO A 11 5.93 42.56 -4.18
CA PRO A 11 7.05 41.76 -4.67
C PRO A 11 7.80 41.00 -3.55
N THR A 12 7.97 41.63 -2.38
CA THR A 12 8.60 41.01 -1.20
C THR A 12 7.73 39.93 -0.57
N GLY A 13 6.41 40.14 -0.48
CA GLY A 13 5.46 39.13 0.00
C GLY A 13 5.44 37.88 -0.89
N ARG A 14 5.44 38.07 -2.21
CA ARG A 14 5.55 36.96 -3.18
C ARG A 14 6.88 36.20 -3.07
N LEU A 15 8.00 36.91 -2.87
CA LEU A 15 9.30 36.27 -2.66
C LEU A 15 9.30 35.43 -1.38
N MET A 16 8.81 35.97 -0.26
CA MET A 16 8.72 35.23 1.00
C MET A 16 7.81 34.00 0.88
N LEU A 17 6.65 34.13 0.22
CA LEU A 17 5.75 33.01 -0.02
C LEU A 17 6.42 31.90 -0.83
N ASN A 18 7.13 32.25 -1.90
CA ASN A 18 7.83 31.29 -2.74
C ASN A 18 8.93 30.57 -1.97
N VAL A 19 9.74 31.31 -1.21
CA VAL A 19 10.80 30.75 -0.37
C VAL A 19 10.21 29.77 0.65
N MET A 20 9.14 30.17 1.36
CA MET A 20 8.49 29.30 2.35
C MET A 20 7.84 28.07 1.70
N SER A 21 7.27 28.22 0.50
CA SER A 21 6.70 27.10 -0.27
C SER A 21 7.79 26.11 -0.67
N SER A 22 8.92 26.59 -1.19
CA SER A 22 10.07 25.74 -1.53
C SER A 22 10.67 25.06 -0.30
N PHE A 23 10.70 25.72 0.86
CA PHE A 23 11.12 25.07 2.10
C PHE A 23 10.14 23.97 2.53
N ALA A 24 8.83 24.20 2.43
CA ALA A 24 7.82 23.20 2.76
C ALA A 24 7.91 21.96 1.84
N GLU A 25 8.19 22.16 0.54
CA GLU A 25 8.46 21.08 -0.41
C GLU A 25 9.73 20.31 -0.02
N PHE A 26 10.82 21.01 0.26
CA PHE A 26 12.07 20.41 0.70
C PHE A 26 11.91 19.57 1.97
N GLU A 27 11.19 20.06 2.99
CA GLU A 27 10.93 19.31 4.22
C GLU A 27 10.10 18.04 3.95
N ARG A 28 9.08 18.14 3.08
CA ARG A 28 8.28 16.98 2.67
C ARG A 28 9.16 15.94 1.99
N ASP A 29 10.04 16.35 1.08
CA ASP A 29 10.92 15.45 0.35
C ASP A 29 11.92 14.77 1.29
N MET A 30 12.49 15.50 2.24
CA MET A 30 13.35 14.91 3.29
C MET A 30 12.61 13.85 4.12
N ILE A 31 11.34 14.09 4.48
CA ILE A 31 10.54 13.09 5.21
C ILE A 31 10.32 11.85 4.34
N VAL A 32 9.98 12.03 3.06
CA VAL A 32 9.80 10.91 2.13
C VAL A 32 11.09 10.11 2.00
N GLU A 33 12.24 10.75 1.76
CA GLU A 33 13.53 10.10 1.63
C GLU A 33 13.85 9.24 2.87
N ARG A 34 13.80 9.84 4.06
CA ARG A 34 14.08 9.14 5.33
C ARG A 34 13.12 7.97 5.58
N THR A 35 11.85 8.10 5.21
CA THR A 35 10.89 6.99 5.35
C THR A 35 11.16 5.86 4.36
N GLN A 36 11.59 6.17 3.13
CA GLN A 36 11.98 5.15 2.15
C GLN A 36 13.25 4.44 2.58
N GLU A 37 14.24 5.14 3.12
CA GLU A 37 15.46 4.55 3.68
C GLU A 37 15.12 3.59 4.83
N GLY A 38 14.34 4.04 5.81
CA GLY A 38 13.91 3.21 6.93
C GLY A 38 13.12 1.97 6.47
N LYS A 39 12.27 2.14 5.45
CA LYS A 39 11.55 1.02 4.82
C LYS A 39 12.48 0.07 4.07
N ALA A 40 13.51 0.56 3.40
CA ALA A 40 14.50 -0.27 2.72
C ALA A 40 15.29 -1.13 3.71
N ILE A 41 15.63 -0.58 4.88
CA ILE A 41 16.23 -1.33 5.99
C ILE A 41 15.24 -2.38 6.51
N ALA A 42 13.98 -2.01 6.75
CA ALA A 42 12.96 -2.95 7.22
C ALA A 42 12.74 -4.12 6.25
N LYS A 43 12.83 -3.87 4.93
CA LYS A 43 12.75 -4.91 3.89
C LYS A 43 13.85 -5.96 3.94
N GLN A 44 14.98 -5.68 4.61
CA GLN A 44 16.05 -6.67 4.79
C GLN A 44 15.66 -7.75 5.80
N ASN A 45 14.67 -7.50 6.67
CA ASN A 45 14.15 -8.51 7.58
C ASN A 45 13.31 -9.54 6.81
N PRO A 46 13.64 -10.85 6.87
CA PRO A 46 12.88 -11.91 6.19
C PRO A 46 11.39 -11.97 6.56
N ASP A 47 11.02 -11.51 7.76
CA ASP A 47 9.64 -11.50 8.24
C ASP A 47 8.86 -10.26 7.81
N PHE A 48 9.54 -9.23 7.29
CA PHE A 48 8.87 -8.02 6.82
C PHE A 48 8.06 -8.30 5.56
N LYS A 49 6.78 -7.91 5.59
CA LYS A 49 5.89 -7.99 4.43
C LYS A 49 5.25 -6.64 4.21
N GLU A 50 5.36 -6.17 2.98
CA GLU A 50 4.74 -4.93 2.56
C GLU A 50 3.25 -5.12 2.26
N GLY A 51 2.45 -4.11 2.59
CA GLY A 51 1.02 -4.08 2.31
C GLY A 51 0.16 -4.77 3.37
N ARG A 52 -1.12 -4.93 3.06
CA ARG A 52 -2.11 -5.49 3.98
C ARG A 52 -1.81 -6.98 4.25
N PRO A 53 -1.80 -7.43 5.53
CA PRO A 53 -1.70 -8.85 5.86
C PRO A 53 -2.75 -9.68 5.15
N LYS A 54 -2.38 -10.89 4.69
CA LYS A 54 -3.33 -11.81 4.07
C LYS A 54 -4.34 -12.27 5.12
N LEU A 55 -5.63 -12.08 4.84
CA LEU A 55 -6.71 -12.47 5.74
C LEU A 55 -6.84 -13.99 5.91
N TYR A 56 -6.61 -14.74 4.82
CA TYR A 56 -6.73 -16.20 4.81
C TYR A 56 -5.36 -16.86 4.84
N GLY A 57 -5.23 -17.90 5.67
CA GLY A 57 -4.02 -18.71 5.75
C GLY A 57 -3.80 -19.58 4.50
N LYS A 58 -2.57 -20.07 4.32
CA LYS A 58 -2.22 -20.94 3.18
C LYS A 58 -3.12 -22.18 3.08
N LYS A 59 -3.32 -22.88 4.19
CA LYS A 59 -4.16 -24.10 4.25
C LYS A 59 -5.63 -23.84 3.87
N GLN A 60 -6.18 -22.70 4.28
CA GLN A 60 -7.56 -22.32 3.93
C GLN A 60 -7.71 -22.08 2.42
N ILE A 61 -6.74 -21.38 1.83
CA ILE A 61 -6.72 -21.15 0.38
C ILE A 61 -6.52 -22.47 -0.38
N GLU A 62 -5.60 -23.33 0.05
CA GLU A 62 -5.37 -24.64 -0.56
C GLU A 62 -6.62 -25.52 -0.51
N HIS A 63 -7.29 -25.57 0.65
CA HIS A 63 -8.56 -26.28 0.81
C HIS A 63 -9.64 -25.74 -0.15
N ALA A 64 -9.79 -24.41 -0.23
CA ALA A 64 -10.76 -23.79 -1.14
C ALA A 64 -10.42 -24.06 -2.62
N LEU A 65 -9.14 -24.02 -3.01
CA LEU A 65 -8.70 -24.37 -4.36
C LEU A 65 -8.93 -25.85 -4.70
N HIS A 66 -8.81 -26.73 -3.72
CA HIS A 66 -9.14 -28.14 -3.88
C HIS A 66 -10.64 -28.33 -4.14
N LEU A 67 -11.50 -27.68 -3.36
CA LEU A 67 -12.95 -27.73 -3.54
C LEU A 67 -13.41 -27.20 -4.91
N LEU A 68 -12.69 -26.24 -5.49
CA LEU A 68 -12.96 -25.72 -6.84
C LEU A 68 -12.74 -26.73 -7.98
N LYS A 69 -12.12 -27.88 -7.72
CA LYS A 69 -12.02 -28.95 -8.74
C LYS A 69 -13.36 -29.61 -9.02
N SER A 70 -14.24 -29.68 -8.02
CA SER A 70 -15.53 -30.37 -8.09
C SER A 70 -16.74 -29.45 -7.93
N ASN A 71 -16.56 -28.22 -7.43
CA ASN A 71 -17.64 -27.29 -7.10
C ASN A 71 -17.52 -25.96 -7.86
N SER A 72 -18.65 -25.28 -8.03
CA SER A 72 -18.68 -23.92 -8.56
C SER A 72 -18.13 -22.90 -7.56
N TYR A 73 -17.69 -21.74 -8.05
CA TYR A 73 -17.20 -20.66 -7.19
C TYR A 73 -18.21 -20.22 -6.12
N LYS A 74 -19.51 -20.20 -6.45
CA LYS A 74 -20.55 -19.79 -5.51
C LYS A 74 -20.68 -20.79 -4.36
N GLN A 75 -20.66 -22.08 -4.66
CA GLN A 75 -20.70 -23.14 -3.65
C GLN A 75 -19.46 -23.09 -2.74
N VAL A 76 -18.27 -22.89 -3.30
CA VAL A 76 -17.04 -22.78 -2.50
C VAL A 76 -17.04 -21.53 -1.63
N GLU A 77 -17.55 -20.42 -2.12
CA GLU A 77 -17.74 -19.19 -1.34
C GLU A 77 -18.70 -19.41 -0.16
N GLU A 78 -19.82 -20.09 -0.37
CA GLU A 78 -20.77 -20.46 0.69
C GLU A 78 -20.13 -21.42 1.73
N ILE A 79 -19.33 -22.40 1.29
CA ILE A 79 -18.69 -23.38 2.18
C ILE A 79 -17.55 -22.77 3.00
N THR A 80 -16.73 -21.92 2.37
CA THR A 80 -15.47 -21.44 2.96
C THR A 80 -15.54 -20.02 3.51
N GLY A 81 -16.58 -19.26 3.15
CA GLY A 81 -16.70 -17.82 3.43
C GLY A 81 -15.73 -16.95 2.62
N ILE A 82 -14.95 -17.53 1.70
CA ILE A 82 -13.95 -16.81 0.92
C ILE A 82 -14.61 -16.26 -0.34
N SER A 83 -14.50 -14.94 -0.53
CA SER A 83 -15.14 -14.28 -1.66
C SER A 83 -14.71 -14.85 -3.01
N LYS A 84 -15.63 -14.90 -3.98
CA LYS A 84 -15.33 -15.33 -5.35
C LYS A 84 -14.12 -14.61 -5.96
N SER A 85 -13.99 -13.31 -5.73
CA SER A 85 -12.85 -12.50 -6.20
C SER A 85 -11.52 -12.95 -5.60
N THR A 86 -11.51 -13.37 -4.34
CA THR A 86 -10.32 -13.91 -3.66
C THR A 86 -9.97 -15.29 -4.21
N LEU A 87 -10.96 -16.15 -4.45
CA LEU A 87 -10.77 -17.48 -5.04
C LEU A 87 -10.18 -17.40 -6.46
N ILE A 88 -10.71 -16.51 -7.31
CA ILE A 88 -10.19 -16.30 -8.67
C ILE A 88 -8.74 -15.81 -8.63
N ARG A 89 -8.44 -14.83 -7.76
CA ARG A 89 -7.07 -14.33 -7.58
C ARG A 89 -6.12 -15.44 -7.12
N ALA A 90 -6.54 -16.25 -6.16
CA ALA A 90 -5.76 -17.38 -5.66
C ALA A 90 -5.53 -18.45 -6.74
N LYS A 91 -6.54 -18.77 -7.56
CA LYS A 91 -6.41 -19.72 -8.68
C LYS A 91 -5.39 -19.22 -9.71
N ARG A 92 -5.45 -17.94 -10.08
CA ARG A 92 -4.50 -17.31 -11.01
C ARG A 92 -3.07 -17.33 -10.46
N GLU A 93 -2.90 -17.03 -9.17
CA GLU A 93 -1.59 -17.08 -8.49
C GLU A 93 -1.03 -18.51 -8.47
N ALA A 94 -1.88 -19.51 -8.22
CA ALA A 94 -1.49 -20.92 -8.25
C ALA A 94 -1.07 -21.38 -9.65
N THR A 95 -1.83 -21.03 -10.70
CA THR A 95 -1.47 -21.36 -12.09
C THR A 95 -0.13 -20.73 -12.49
N LYS A 96 0.12 -19.47 -12.10
CA LYS A 96 1.37 -18.78 -12.40
C LYS A 96 2.60 -19.41 -11.73
N ARG A 97 2.45 -20.12 -10.61
CA ARG A 97 3.55 -20.79 -9.91
C ARG A 97 3.97 -22.13 -10.53
N VAL A 98 3.10 -22.71 -11.36
CA VAL A 98 3.34 -24.02 -12.00
C VAL A 98 4.01 -23.84 -13.38
N LEU A 99 3.86 -22.66 -13.97
CA LEU A 99 4.61 -22.19 -15.15
C LEU A 99 5.95 -21.60 -14.72
#